data_AF-A0A7Y6Y3X1-F1
#
_entry.id   AF-A0A7Y6Y3X1-F1
#
_cell.length_a   1.000
_cell.length_b   1.000
_cell.length_c   1.000
_cell.angle_alpha   90.00
_cell.angle_beta   90.00
_cell.angle_gamma   90.00
#
_symmetry.space_group_name_H-M   'P 1'
#
loop_
_entity.id
_entity.type
_entity.pdbx_description
1 polymer ?
#
loop_
_entity_poly.entity_id
_entity_poly.type
_entity_poly.pdbx_seq_one_letter_code
_entity_poly.pdbx_strand_id
1 'polypeptide(L)' 'MFGIFKKKSNEEKLQEKYKKLMEDAYKLQSINRRDSDAKYLEADNVLKQIESLKNKT' A
#
# COMPACT_ATOMS: atom_id res chain seq x y z
N MET A 1 7.55 20.31 21.45
CA MET A 1 8.15 18.97 21.69
C MET A 1 7.75 18.05 20.54
N PHE A 2 8.39 18.16 19.38
CA PHE A 2 8.09 17.32 18.19
C PHE A 2 9.40 16.96 17.48
N GLY A 3 10.22 16.17 18.18
CA GLY A 3 11.43 15.59 17.63
C GLY A 3 11.21 14.12 17.36
N ILE A 4 10.45 13.76 16.32
CA ILE A 4 10.36 12.36 15.89
C ILE A 4 10.19 12.28 14.36
N PHE A 5 11.14 12.83 13.60
CA PHE A 5 11.35 12.36 12.23
C PHE A 5 12.04 10.99 12.28
N LYS A 6 11.32 9.96 12.72
CA LYS A 6 11.74 8.58 12.50
C LYS A 6 11.75 8.36 10.99
N LYS A 7 12.89 7.92 10.44
CA LYS A 7 12.94 7.45 9.05
C LYS A 7 11.90 6.36 8.92
N LYS A 8 10.94 6.55 8.01
CA LYS A 8 9.93 5.54 7.73
C LYS A 8 10.61 4.22 7.44
N SER A 9 10.23 3.17 8.18
CA SER A 9 10.73 1.84 7.91
C SER A 9 10.33 1.40 6.50
N ASN A 10 11.04 0.44 5.92
CA ASN A 10 10.67 -0.08 4.61
C ASN A 10 9.24 -0.65 4.62
N GLU A 11 8.81 -1.19 5.76
CA GLU A 11 7.43 -1.62 6.00
C GLU A 11 6.44 -0.46 5.95
N GLU A 12 6.68 0.63 6.67
CA GLU A 12 5.79 1.80 6.70
C GLU A 12 5.63 2.44 5.30
N LYS A 13 6.71 2.47 4.51
CA LYS A 13 6.65 2.95 3.12
C LYS A 13 5.75 2.09 2.24
N LEU A 14 5.83 0.77 2.41
CA LEU A 14 4.98 -0.17 1.66
C LEU A 14 3.53 -0.10 2.15
N GLN A 15 3.29 0.05 3.46
CA GLN A 15 1.95 0.25 4.00
C GLN A 15 1.30 1.54 3.49
N GLU A 16 2.04 2.65 3.42
CA GLU A 16 1.54 3.88 2.80
C GLU A 16 1.20 3.69 1.32
N LYS A 17 2.05 2.95 0.58
CA LYS A 17 1.79 2.65 -0.83
C LYS A 17 0.54 1.80 -1.00
N TYR A 18 0.37 0.76 -0.18
CA TYR A 18 -0.83 -0.06 -0.15
C TYR A 18 -2.09 0.78 0.11
N LYS A 19 -2.04 1.65 1.13
CA LYS A 19 -3.17 2.51 1.49
C LYS A 19 -3.56 3.44 0.35
N LYS A 20 -2.58 4.06 -0.32
CA LYS A 20 -2.82 4.89 -1.52
C LYS A 20 -3.45 4.09 -2.66
N LEU A 21 -2.93 2.90 -2.95
CA LEU A 21 -3.45 2.05 -4.03
C LEU A 21 -4.89 1.62 -3.76
N MET A 22 -5.22 1.26 -2.52
CA MET A 22 -6.60 0.94 -2.09
C MET A 22 -7.54 2.15 -2.22
N GLU A 23 -7.09 3.33 -1.81
CA GLU A 23 -7.90 4.54 -1.90
C GLU A 23 -8.15 4.95 -3.36
N ASP A 24 -7.14 4.82 -4.22
CA ASP A 24 -7.26 5.01 -5.66
C ASP A 24 -8.18 3.97 -6.30
N ALA A 25 -8.04 2.70 -5.93
CA ALA A 25 -8.90 1.62 -6.42
C ALA A 25 -10.37 1.89 -6.07
N TYR A 26 -10.64 2.30 -4.83
CA TYR A 26 -11.98 2.64 -4.35
C TYR A 26 -12.56 3.85 -5.10
N LYS A 27 -11.75 4.87 -5.39
CA LYS A 27 -12.18 6.03 -6.20
C LYS A 27 -12.45 5.63 -7.65
N LEU A 28 -11.64 4.72 -8.19
CA LEU A 28 -11.79 4.24 -9.56
C LEU A 28 -12.94 3.23 -9.70
N GLN A 29 -13.39 2.56 -8.65
CA GLN A 29 -14.44 1.54 -8.76
C GLN A 29 -15.75 2.11 -9.34
N SER A 30 -16.04 3.39 -9.07
CA SER A 30 -17.23 4.09 -9.54
C SER A 30 -17.06 4.69 -10.94
N ILE A 31 -15.83 4.72 -11.47
CA ILE A 31 -15.48 5.34 -12.75
C ILE A 31 -15.10 4.26 -13.77
N ASN A 32 -14.14 3.39 -13.42
CA ASN A 32 -13.63 2.32 -14.25
C ASN A 32 -13.27 1.09 -13.39
N ARG A 33 -14.13 0.07 -13.48
CA ARG A 33 -13.95 -1.20 -12.77
C ARG A 33 -12.63 -1.90 -13.14
N ARG A 34 -12.21 -1.83 -14.40
CA ARG A 34 -11.03 -2.53 -14.88
C ARG A 34 -9.73 -1.93 -14.30
N ASP A 35 -9.67 -0.61 -14.20
CA ASP A 35 -8.53 0.07 -13.59
C ASP A 35 -8.53 -0.09 -12.06
N SER A 36 -9.73 -0.12 -11.46
CA SER A 36 -9.90 -0.45 -10.04
C SER A 36 -9.37 -1.85 -9.73
N ASP A 37 -9.76 -2.86 -10.50
CA ASP A 37 -9.30 -4.25 -10.36
C ASP A 37 -7.76 -4.33 -10.47
N ALA A 38 -7.16 -3.59 -11.41
CA ALA A 38 -5.71 -3.54 -11.56
C ALA A 38 -5.01 -2.94 -10.32
N LYS A 39 -5.56 -1.85 -9.75
CA LYS A 39 -5.05 -1.21 -8.53
C LYS A 39 -5.20 -2.10 -7.30
N TYR A 40 -6.32 -2.84 -7.18
CA TYR A 40 -6.48 -3.85 -6.14
C TYR A 40 -5.42 -4.94 -6.23
N LEU A 41 -5.11 -5.40 -7.44
CA LEU A 41 -4.08 -6.41 -7.68
C LEU A 41 -2.67 -5.89 -7.35
N GLU A 42 -2.37 -4.62 -7.66
CA GLU A 42 -1.14 -3.96 -7.21
C GLU A 42 -1.06 -3.87 -5.68
N ALA A 43 -2.16 -3.50 -5.01
CA ALA A 43 -2.21 -3.41 -3.56
C ALA A 43 -1.93 -4.78 -2.92
N ASP A 44 -2.52 -5.84 -3.45
CA ASP A 44 -2.32 -7.22 -2.98
C ASP A 44 -0.85 -7.67 -3.11
N ASN A 45 -0.20 -7.30 -4.21
CA ASN A 45 1.24 -7.54 -4.40
C ASN A 45 2.12 -6.76 -3.40
N VAL A 46 1.72 -5.54 -3.03
CA VAL A 46 2.41 -4.76 -1.99
C VAL A 46 2.23 -5.42 -0.62
N LEU A 47 1.05 -5.96 -0.33
CA LEU A 47 0.76 -6.70 0.90
C LEU A 47 1.68 -7.93 1.04
N LYS A 48 1.83 -8.72 -0.04
CA LYS A 48 2.77 -9.85 -0.09
C LYS A 48 4.23 -9.43 0.15
N GLN A 49 4.63 -8.26 -0.35
CA GLN A 49 5.98 -7.73 -0.07
C GLN A 49 6.16 -7.35 1.41
N ILE A 50 5.13 -6.77 2.03
CA ILE A 50 5.11 -6.46 3.47
C ILE A 50 5.22 -7.74 4.30
N GLU A 51 4.42 -8.75 3.97
CA GLU A 51 4.47 -10.05 4.65
C GLU A 51 5.83 -10.74 4.48
N SER A 52 6.39 -10.72 3.27
CA SER A 52 7.72 -11.27 3.02
C SER A 52 8.82 -10.52 3.77
N LEU A 53 8.66 -9.22 4.02
CA LEU A 53 9.58 -8.43 4.85
C LEU A 53 9.44 -8.80 6.33
N LYS A 54 8.21 -8.97 6.82
CA LYS A 54 7.97 -9.40 8.21
C LYS A 54 8.48 -10.81 8.50
N ASN A 55 8.21 -11.76 7.61
CA ASN A 55 8.61 -13.17 7.76
C ASN A 55 10.12 -13.42 7.59
N LYS A 56 10.89 -12.43 7.13
CA LYS A 56 12.36 -12.52 7.05
C LYS A 56 13.08 -12.16 8.36
N THR A 57 12.34 -11.92 9.44
CA THR A 57 12.85 -11.55 10.76
C THR A 57 12.64 -12.67 11.75
#